data_AF-A0A392Q8Y2-F1
#
_entry.id   AF-A0A392Q8Y2-F1
#
_cell.length_a   1.000
_cell.length_b   1.000
_cell.length_c   1.000
_cell.angle_alpha   90.00
_cell.angle_beta   90.00
_cell.angle_gamma   90.00
#
_symmetry.space_group_name_H-M   'P 1'
#
loop_
_entity.id
_entity.type
_entity.pdbx_description
1 polymer ?
#
loop_
_entity_poly.entity_id
_entity_poly.type
_entity_poly.pdbx_seq_one_letter_code
_entity_poly.pdbx_strand_id
1 'polypeptide(L)'
;MQRVASCFTESLSARLAATLTTKSSSNKKSTTPSSSSSSSSSCFSSFPSNPMEVLKIYQIVYQACPYIKFAHFTANQAIFEAFETEERVHVIDLDILQGYQWPAFMQALAARSGGAPFLRITGVGPCIESVRETGRCLTELAHSLRIPFEF
;
A
#
# COMPACT_ATOMS: atom_id res chain seq x y z
N MET A 1 3.17 -23.29 -16.09
CA MET A 1 1.71 -23.24 -16.38
C MET A 1 0.83 -23.72 -15.23
N GLN A 2 1.17 -24.79 -14.50
CA GLN A 2 0.33 -25.34 -13.42
C GLN A 2 -0.07 -24.33 -12.32
N ARG A 3 0.87 -23.51 -11.83
CA ARG A 3 0.59 -22.48 -10.79
C ARG A 3 -0.44 -21.45 -11.24
N VAL A 4 -0.30 -20.96 -12.46
CA VAL A 4 -1.24 -20.00 -13.06
C VAL A 4 -2.63 -20.64 -13.18
N ALA A 5 -2.70 -21.87 -13.72
CA ALA A 5 -3.95 -22.60 -13.84
C ALA A 5 -4.66 -22.80 -12.48
N SER A 6 -3.90 -23.11 -11.41
CA SER A 6 -4.44 -23.24 -10.04
C SER A 6 -5.08 -21.94 -9.58
N CYS A 7 -4.35 -20.81 -9.63
CA CYS A 7 -4.86 -19.51 -9.17
C CYS A 7 -6.12 -19.08 -9.94
N PHE A 8 -6.15 -19.32 -11.25
CA PHE A 8 -7.34 -19.02 -12.07
C PHE A 8 -8.52 -19.92 -11.73
N THR A 9 -8.29 -21.22 -11.53
CA THR A 9 -9.34 -22.18 -11.17
C THR A 9 -9.96 -21.84 -9.81
N GLU A 10 -9.12 -21.52 -8.82
CA GLU A 10 -9.55 -21.08 -7.49
C GLU A 10 -10.37 -19.78 -7.57
N SER A 11 -9.87 -18.77 -8.32
CA SER A 11 -10.55 -17.48 -8.46
C SER A 11 -11.90 -17.59 -9.17
N LEU A 12 -12.00 -18.43 -10.20
CA LEU A 12 -13.27 -18.70 -10.91
C LEU A 12 -14.28 -19.42 -10.00
N SER A 13 -13.81 -20.39 -9.22
CA SER A 13 -14.65 -21.12 -8.26
C SER A 13 -15.23 -20.18 -7.19
N ALA A 14 -14.39 -19.29 -6.63
CA ALA A 14 -14.82 -18.28 -5.68
C ALA A 14 -15.87 -17.32 -6.27
N ARG A 15 -15.66 -16.87 -7.52
CA ARG A 15 -16.61 -16.00 -8.23
C ARG A 15 -17.98 -16.67 -8.44
N LEU A 16 -17.99 -17.95 -8.83
CA LEU A 16 -19.22 -18.72 -9.01
C LEU A 16 -19.99 -18.86 -7.69
N ALA A 17 -19.30 -19.20 -6.59
CA ALA A 17 -19.90 -19.31 -5.27
C ALA A 17 -20.56 -17.98 -4.83
N ALA A 18 -19.87 -16.85 -4.99
CA ALA A 18 -20.42 -15.53 -4.66
C ALA A 18 -21.66 -15.15 -5.51
N THR A 19 -21.71 -15.58 -6.77
CA THR A 19 -22.87 -15.32 -7.65
C THR A 19 -24.09 -16.16 -7.27
N LEU A 20 -23.87 -17.36 -6.73
CA LEU A 20 -24.96 -18.27 -6.31
C LEU A 20 -25.54 -17.85 -4.96
N THR A 21 -24.72 -17.38 -4.02
CA THR A 21 -25.20 -16.87 -2.72
C THR A 21 -25.98 -15.58 -2.86
N THR A 22 -25.59 -14.68 -3.77
CA THR A 22 -26.30 -13.41 -4.03
C THR A 22 -27.67 -13.62 -4.68
N LYS A 23 -27.84 -14.62 -5.55
CA LYS A 23 -29.15 -14.94 -6.16
C LYS A 23 -30.15 -15.52 -5.15
N SER A 24 -29.69 -16.28 -4.16
CA SER A 24 -30.55 -16.89 -3.13
C SER A 24 -31.13 -15.88 -2.13
N SER A 25 -30.48 -14.72 -1.95
CA SER A 25 -30.89 -13.68 -0.99
C SER A 25 -31.91 -12.67 -1.54
N SER A 26 -32.34 -12.78 -2.80
CA SER A 26 -33.32 -11.87 -3.41
C SER A 26 -34.79 -12.22 -3.08
N ASN A 27 -35.05 -13.22 -2.24
CA ASN A 27 -36.42 -13.64 -1.93
C ASN A 27 -36.57 -14.10 -0.46
N LYS A 28 -36.56 -13.18 0.51
CA LYS A 28 -37.15 -13.43 1.85
C LYS A 28 -37.46 -12.13 2.60
N LYS A 29 -38.76 -11.91 2.82
CA LYS A 29 -39.36 -10.93 3.72
C LYS A 29 -39.04 -11.29 5.18
N SER A 30 -38.82 -10.28 6.01
CA SER A 30 -38.49 -10.27 7.45
C SER A 30 -39.18 -11.34 8.34
N THR A 31 -38.42 -11.93 9.30
CA THR A 31 -38.74 -11.94 10.76
C THR A 31 -37.65 -12.64 11.62
N THR A 32 -37.15 -11.90 12.62
CA THR A 32 -36.59 -12.28 13.96
C THR A 32 -35.32 -13.16 14.12
N PRO A 33 -34.53 -12.95 15.21
CA PRO A 33 -33.19 -13.50 15.36
C PRO A 33 -33.19 -14.81 16.16
N SER A 34 -32.57 -15.85 15.61
CA SER A 34 -32.20 -17.05 16.36
C SER A 34 -30.74 -17.38 16.10
N SER A 35 -30.01 -17.48 17.20
CA SER A 35 -28.65 -17.97 17.33
C SER A 35 -28.45 -19.31 16.61
N SER A 36 -27.75 -19.27 15.48
CA SER A 36 -27.16 -20.45 14.87
C SER A 36 -25.79 -20.05 14.37
N SER A 37 -24.77 -20.73 14.89
CA SER A 37 -23.37 -20.70 14.47
C SER A 37 -23.27 -20.59 12.96
N SER A 38 -23.06 -19.35 12.48
CA SER A 38 -22.79 -19.08 11.09
C SER A 38 -21.42 -19.68 10.80
N SER A 39 -21.44 -20.87 10.19
CA SER A 39 -20.31 -21.38 9.42
C SER A 39 -19.84 -20.22 8.57
N SER A 40 -18.64 -19.72 8.87
CA SER A 40 -18.06 -18.57 8.20
C SER A 40 -18.02 -18.89 6.71
N SER A 41 -19.01 -18.42 5.97
CA SER A 41 -18.90 -18.26 4.53
C SER A 41 -17.85 -17.17 4.34
N SER A 42 -16.58 -17.55 4.43
CA SER A 42 -15.49 -16.63 4.15
C SER A 42 -15.68 -16.20 2.71
N CYS A 43 -16.13 -14.96 2.54
CA CYS A 43 -16.01 -14.27 1.27
C CYS A 43 -14.51 -14.38 0.92
N PHE A 44 -14.21 -15.06 -0.17
CA PHE A 44 -12.84 -15.34 -0.55
C PHE A 44 -12.15 -14.00 -0.81
N SER A 45 -11.26 -13.56 0.08
CA SER A 45 -10.38 -12.43 -0.19
C SER A 45 -9.13 -12.97 -0.86
N SER A 46 -8.85 -12.52 -2.08
CA SER A 46 -7.59 -12.82 -2.78
C SER A 46 -6.35 -12.24 -2.06
N PHE A 47 -6.59 -11.42 -1.03
CA PHE A 47 -5.56 -10.83 -0.20
C PHE A 47 -5.61 -11.44 1.21
N PRO A 48 -4.44 -11.62 1.87
CA PRO A 48 -4.39 -12.05 3.25
C PRO A 48 -5.20 -11.12 4.15
N SER A 49 -5.98 -11.69 5.07
CA SER A 49 -6.73 -10.90 6.05
C SER A 49 -5.81 -10.22 7.08
N ASN A 50 -4.55 -10.67 7.19
CA ASN A 50 -3.57 -10.14 8.12
C ASN A 50 -2.72 -9.03 7.44
N PRO A 51 -2.83 -7.77 7.88
CA PRO A 51 -2.03 -6.66 7.33
C PRO A 51 -0.52 -6.91 7.40
N MET A 52 -0.03 -7.60 8.44
CA MET A 52 1.39 -7.92 8.57
C MET A 52 1.88 -8.92 7.51
N GLU A 53 0.99 -9.78 7.03
CA GLU A 53 1.32 -10.72 5.95
C GLU A 53 1.40 -9.99 4.60
N VAL A 54 0.48 -9.04 4.35
CA VAL A 54 0.54 -8.16 3.17
C VAL A 54 1.86 -7.39 3.13
N LEU A 55 2.27 -6.81 4.25
CA LEU A 55 3.53 -6.10 4.38
C LEU A 55 4.77 -6.97 4.12
N LYS A 56 4.75 -8.23 4.58
CA LYS A 56 5.82 -9.20 4.31
C LYS A 56 5.86 -9.61 2.84
N ILE A 57 4.70 -9.89 2.23
CA ILE A 57 4.60 -10.21 0.80
C ILE A 57 5.11 -9.04 -0.03
N TYR A 58 4.71 -7.81 0.30
CA TYR A 58 5.18 -6.61 -0.37
C TYR A 58 6.70 -6.49 -0.29
N GLN A 59 7.30 -6.68 0.88
CA GLN A 59 8.75 -6.70 1.05
C GLN A 59 9.43 -7.77 0.18
N ILE A 60 8.88 -8.99 0.14
CA ILE A 60 9.40 -10.08 -0.71
C ILE A 60 9.35 -9.68 -2.19
N VAL A 61 8.22 -9.15 -2.66
CA VAL A 61 8.06 -8.72 -4.07
C VAL A 61 9.01 -7.55 -4.38
N TYR A 62 9.16 -6.60 -3.45
CA TYR A 62 10.09 -5.46 -3.60
C TYR A 62 11.55 -5.91 -3.73
N GLN A 63 11.94 -6.97 -3.02
CA GLN A 63 13.30 -7.51 -3.08
C GLN A 63 13.50 -8.43 -4.29
N ALA A 64 12.52 -9.26 -4.61
CA ALA A 64 12.63 -10.29 -5.64
C ALA A 64 12.36 -9.78 -7.06
N CYS A 65 11.57 -8.72 -7.23
CA CYS A 65 11.12 -8.25 -8.55
C CYS A 65 11.43 -6.76 -8.75
N PRO A 66 11.70 -6.32 -10.00
CA PRO A 66 12.05 -4.94 -10.29
C PRO A 66 10.84 -4.01 -10.41
N TYR A 67 9.61 -4.55 -10.53
CA TYR A 67 8.44 -3.78 -10.94
C TYR A 67 8.13 -2.59 -10.01
N ILE A 68 8.12 -2.83 -8.70
CA ILE A 68 7.80 -1.79 -7.72
C ILE A 68 8.93 -0.77 -7.63
N LYS A 69 10.20 -1.24 -7.58
CA LYS A 69 11.37 -0.35 -7.62
C LYS A 69 11.39 0.53 -8.87
N PHE A 70 11.08 -0.05 -10.03
CA PHE A 70 10.98 0.68 -11.30
C PHE A 70 9.93 1.78 -11.23
N ALA A 71 8.72 1.46 -10.73
CA ALA A 71 7.67 2.47 -10.55
C ALA A 71 8.11 3.58 -9.58
N HIS A 72 8.70 3.23 -8.44
CA HIS A 72 9.21 4.21 -7.47
C HIS A 72 10.29 5.12 -8.07
N PHE A 73 11.30 4.56 -8.76
CA PHE A 73 12.39 5.36 -9.33
C PHE A 73 11.90 6.29 -10.44
N THR A 74 11.03 5.79 -11.32
CA THR A 74 10.47 6.61 -12.41
C THR A 74 9.57 7.72 -11.87
N ALA A 75 8.72 7.43 -10.88
CA ALA A 75 7.91 8.45 -10.21
C ALA A 75 8.78 9.48 -9.47
N ASN A 76 9.77 9.02 -8.70
CA ASN A 76 10.69 9.90 -7.97
C ASN A 76 11.48 10.81 -8.91
N GLN A 77 11.90 10.31 -10.07
CA GLN A 77 12.59 11.12 -11.07
C GLN A 77 11.69 12.23 -11.62
N ALA A 78 10.45 11.88 -12.00
CA ALA A 78 9.48 12.85 -12.50
C ALA A 78 9.13 13.91 -11.43
N ILE A 79 8.98 13.50 -10.17
CA ILE A 79 8.78 14.41 -9.03
C ILE A 79 10.01 15.31 -8.88
N PHE A 80 11.22 14.76 -8.86
CA PHE A 80 12.46 15.52 -8.66
C PHE A 80 12.64 16.62 -9.71
N GLU A 81 12.40 16.29 -10.99
CA GLU A 81 12.45 17.25 -12.09
C GLU A 81 11.37 18.34 -11.97
N ALA A 82 10.16 17.97 -11.55
CA ALA A 82 9.06 18.94 -11.40
C ALA A 82 9.28 19.98 -10.29
N PHE A 83 10.14 19.69 -9.31
CA PHE A 83 10.39 20.56 -8.16
C PHE A 83 11.84 21.07 -8.08
N GLU A 84 12.58 21.03 -9.20
CA GLU A 84 14.01 21.37 -9.24
C GLU A 84 14.32 22.74 -8.62
N THR A 85 13.50 23.74 -8.91
CA THR A 85 13.65 25.14 -8.45
C THR A 85 12.79 25.49 -7.23
N GLU A 86 12.06 24.52 -6.67
CA GLU A 86 11.12 24.77 -5.59
C GLU A 86 11.80 24.63 -4.22
N GLU A 87 11.41 25.48 -3.27
CA GLU A 87 11.92 25.47 -1.89
C GLU A 87 11.04 24.64 -0.94
N ARG A 88 9.81 24.33 -1.37
CA ARG A 88 8.84 23.56 -0.58
C ARG A 88 8.13 22.55 -1.46
N VAL A 89 8.17 21.28 -1.06
CA VAL A 89 7.53 20.19 -1.78
C VAL A 89 6.53 19.49 -0.87
N HIS A 90 5.32 19.23 -1.34
CA HIS A 90 4.34 18.42 -0.65
C HIS A 90 3.92 17.24 -1.52
N VAL A 91 4.24 16.04 -1.06
CA VAL A 91 3.86 14.79 -1.69
C VAL A 91 2.66 14.19 -0.96
N ILE A 92 1.70 13.68 -1.73
CA ILE A 92 0.57 12.91 -1.21
C ILE A 92 0.71 11.48 -1.75
N ASP A 93 1.06 10.55 -0.86
CA ASP A 93 1.19 9.14 -1.18
C ASP A 93 -0.12 8.43 -0.80
N LEU A 94 -0.80 7.90 -1.81
CA LEU A 94 -2.13 7.31 -1.66
C LEU A 94 -2.11 5.88 -1.10
N ASP A 95 -0.94 5.25 -0.99
CA ASP A 95 -0.75 3.95 -0.35
C ASP A 95 0.68 3.83 0.23
N ILE A 96 0.93 4.54 1.33
CA ILE A 96 2.27 4.76 1.89
C ILE A 96 2.97 3.47 2.32
N LEU A 97 2.22 2.42 2.67
CA LEU A 97 2.71 1.14 3.17
C LEU A 97 3.85 1.31 4.21
N GLN A 98 5.07 0.89 3.87
CA GLN A 98 6.30 1.02 4.70
C GLN A 98 7.23 2.15 4.21
N GLY A 99 6.78 2.97 3.26
CA GLY A 99 7.49 4.15 2.78
C GLY A 99 8.71 3.86 1.90
N TYR A 100 8.86 2.65 1.34
CA TYR A 100 10.06 2.23 0.60
C TYR A 100 10.43 3.10 -0.63
N GLN A 101 9.49 3.89 -1.15
CA GLN A 101 9.74 4.84 -2.23
C GLN A 101 10.64 6.02 -1.79
N TRP A 102 10.39 6.55 -0.60
CA TRP A 102 10.85 7.88 -0.19
C TRP A 102 12.33 7.97 0.24
N PRO A 103 13.00 6.92 0.77
CA PRO A 103 14.40 7.03 1.16
C PRO A 103 15.34 7.47 0.02
N ALA A 104 15.19 6.90 -1.17
CA ALA A 104 16.01 7.28 -2.32
C ALA A 104 15.72 8.71 -2.78
N PHE A 105 14.45 9.14 -2.72
CA PHE A 105 14.06 10.51 -3.04
C PHE A 105 14.64 11.53 -2.05
N MET A 106 14.55 11.24 -0.74
CA MET A 106 15.17 12.07 0.30
C MET A 106 16.68 12.21 0.11
N GLN A 107 17.37 11.11 -0.22
CA GLN A 107 18.81 11.15 -0.53
C GLN A 107 19.12 12.05 -1.74
N ALA A 108 18.31 11.98 -2.80
CA ALA A 108 18.46 12.85 -3.95
C ALA A 108 18.23 14.34 -3.60
N LEU A 109 17.22 14.64 -2.79
CA LEU A 109 16.95 16.01 -2.32
C LEU A 109 18.09 16.55 -1.46
N ALA A 110 18.64 15.73 -0.56
CA ALA A 110 19.79 16.12 0.27
C ALA A 110 21.05 16.42 -0.56
N ALA A 111 21.18 15.81 -1.74
CA ALA A 111 22.29 16.02 -2.67
C ALA A 111 22.09 17.20 -3.64
N ARG A 112 20.92 17.87 -3.62
CA ARG A 112 20.61 18.96 -4.55
C ARG A 112 21.54 20.16 -4.36
N SER A 113 22.02 20.73 -5.47
CA SER A 113 22.78 21.99 -5.46
C SER A 113 21.88 23.13 -4.96
N GLY A 114 22.27 23.78 -3.86
CA GLY A 114 21.45 24.78 -3.17
C GLY A 114 20.80 24.28 -1.88
N GLY A 115 20.93 22.98 -1.58
CA GLY A 115 20.42 22.36 -0.36
C GLY A 115 19.02 21.74 -0.52
N ALA A 116 18.65 20.94 0.48
CA ALA A 116 17.37 20.25 0.52
C ALA A 116 16.21 21.27 0.72
N PRO A 117 15.14 21.17 -0.08
CA PRO A 117 13.91 21.93 0.18
C PRO A 117 13.22 21.41 1.45
N PHE A 118 12.25 22.18 1.94
CA PHE A 118 11.28 21.63 2.91
C PHE A 118 10.43 20.57 2.22
N LEU A 119 10.37 19.38 2.81
CA LEU A 119 9.61 18.25 2.30
C LEU A 119 8.46 17.91 3.25
N ARG A 120 7.24 17.87 2.74
CA ARG A 120 6.08 17.28 3.43
C ARG A 120 5.63 16.02 2.71
N ILE A 121 5.35 14.94 3.44
CA ILE A 121 4.74 13.72 2.88
C ILE A 121 3.48 13.39 3.66
N THR A 122 2.32 13.44 3.01
CA THR A 122 1.08 12.90 3.57
C THR A 122 0.90 11.47 3.08
N GLY A 123 0.99 10.50 3.98
CA GLY A 123 0.77 9.08 3.67
C GLY A 123 -0.64 8.61 3.99
N VAL A 124 -1.28 7.93 3.04
CA VAL A 124 -2.57 7.24 3.21
C VAL A 124 -2.33 5.74 3.34
N GLY A 125 -3.03 5.10 4.27
CA GLY A 125 -2.96 3.65 4.44
C GLY A 125 -4.13 3.12 5.28
N PRO A 126 -4.35 1.80 5.28
CA PRO A 126 -5.54 1.20 5.91
C PRO A 126 -5.48 1.17 7.45
N CYS A 127 -4.28 1.32 8.05
CA CYS A 127 -4.07 1.25 9.49
C CYS A 127 -3.27 2.47 9.97
N ILE A 128 -3.88 3.29 10.82
CA ILE A 128 -3.24 4.52 11.33
C ILE A 128 -1.94 4.25 12.09
N GLU A 129 -1.85 3.15 12.84
CA GLU A 129 -0.64 2.78 13.59
C GLU A 129 0.52 2.44 12.63
N SER A 130 0.24 1.73 11.54
CA SER A 130 1.25 1.43 10.52
C SER A 130 1.70 2.69 9.76
N VAL A 131 0.77 3.60 9.49
CA VAL A 131 1.09 4.91 8.87
C VAL A 131 1.95 5.75 9.79
N ARG A 132 1.63 5.80 11.10
CA ARG A 132 2.44 6.50 12.12
C ARG A 132 3.84 5.95 12.23
N GLU A 133 3.99 4.63 12.23
CA GLU A 133 5.31 3.99 12.29
C GLU A 133 6.16 4.29 11.06
N THR A 134 5.54 4.31 9.87
CA THR A 134 6.21 4.74 8.65
C THR A 134 6.62 6.21 8.70
N GLY A 135 5.73 7.09 9.18
CA GLY A 135 6.04 8.50 9.42
C GLY A 135 7.20 8.70 10.39
N ARG A 136 7.26 7.93 11.48
CA ARG A 136 8.38 7.93 12.43
C ARG A 136 9.69 7.56 11.74
N CYS A 137 9.73 6.45 11.00
CA CYS A 137 10.91 6.01 10.26
C CYS A 137 11.38 7.05 9.23
N LEU A 138 10.46 7.65 8.47
CA LEU A 138 10.79 8.68 7.49
C LEU A 138 11.28 9.97 8.15
N THR A 139 10.71 10.34 9.30
CA THR A 139 11.17 11.49 10.09
C THR A 139 12.59 11.29 10.60
N GLU A 140 12.92 10.11 11.11
CA GLU A 140 14.27 9.77 11.56
C GLU A 140 15.29 9.81 10.41
N LEU A 141 14.91 9.28 9.25
CA LEU A 141 15.74 9.35 8.05
C LEU A 141 15.96 10.80 7.62
N ALA A 142 14.91 11.60 7.50
CA ALA A 142 15.00 13.01 7.11
C ALA A 142 15.89 13.80 8.08
N HIS A 143 15.76 13.56 9.38
CA HIS A 143 16.65 14.14 10.39
C HIS A 143 18.12 13.75 10.16
N SER A 144 18.41 12.47 9.90
CA SER A 144 19.78 12.00 9.60
C SER A 144 20.38 12.62 8.34
N LEU A 145 19.54 12.96 7.35
CA LEU A 145 19.91 13.61 6.10
C LEU A 145 19.86 15.14 6.16
N ARG A 146 19.48 15.72 7.32
CA ARG A 146 19.32 17.16 7.54
C ARG A 146 18.31 17.81 6.59
N ILE A 147 17.23 17.11 6.27
CA ILE A 147 16.13 17.62 5.44
C ILE A 147 15.07 18.22 6.38
N PRO A 148 14.64 19.48 6.18
CA PRO A 148 13.47 20.02 6.86
C PRO A 148 12.23 19.23 6.44
N PHE A 149 11.61 18.51 7.38
CA PHE A 149 10.62 17.48 7.04
C PHE A 149 9.37 17.52 7.94
N GLU A 150 8.22 17.24 7.33
CA GLU A 150 6.93 17.02 7.98
C GLU A 150 6.26 15.78 7.38
N PHE A 151 5.63 14.97 8.22
CA PHE A 151 4.80 13.84 7.81
C PHE A 151 3.37 14.02 8.31
#